data_AF-A0AAD7F2V4-F1
#
_entry.id   AF-A0AAD7F2V4-F1
#
_cell.length_a   1.000
_cell.length_b   1.000
_cell.length_c   1.000
_cell.angle_alpha   90.00
_cell.angle_beta   90.00
_cell.angle_gamma   90.00
#
_symmetry.space_group_name_H-M   'P 1'
#
loop_
_entity.id
_entity.type
_entity.pdbx_description
1 polymer ?
#
loop_
_entity_poly.entity_id
_entity_poly.type
_entity_poly.pdbx_seq_one_letter_code
_entity_poly.pdbx_strand_id
1 'polypeptide(L)'
;MSSGLPPPYEAADHSYSEAPRYVYYRVYALDEMLHCTNGPNPFIGRIKATSVPPPHTIASLKRALVQAEELPDPSGDLTSLFKTRDARKAMAKGARVDILTGELGATPQMSVVLVFLADPEEPLRVSDNDGVNSDDELPTLYYRLYNRAGEEHSVCAFDMREPALGRIYRDSIPPPRNALCVKRRIARVEGKPIYKLADLFTDTKTDTPHSPTAVVDDTHGLLLEKPILMVLPECRPGLYNQPVLVVALPSEPGNTARWLSPSPGDTLLTDGVAQSMVSLSMPCVGQCAPMLPIPSPPPSLHFPYPGVLSITSASTSPTPSPSS
;
A
#
# COMPACT_ATOMS: atom_id res chain seq x y z
N MET A 1 -46.52 -25.62 -61.52
CA MET A 1 -45.89 -24.53 -60.74
C MET A 1 -45.20 -25.19 -59.55
N SER A 2 -43.87 -25.25 -59.60
CA SER A 2 -43.03 -26.08 -58.73
C SER A 2 -42.83 -25.41 -57.38
N SER A 3 -43.25 -26.07 -56.30
CA SER A 3 -43.01 -25.66 -54.91
C SER A 3 -41.55 -25.96 -54.53
N GLY A 4 -40.72 -24.92 -54.49
CA GLY A 4 -39.35 -25.00 -54.00
C GLY A 4 -39.33 -25.03 -52.47
N LEU A 5 -38.90 -26.16 -51.89
CA LEU A 5 -38.51 -26.25 -50.49
C LEU A 5 -37.31 -25.34 -50.22
N PRO A 6 -37.28 -24.58 -49.12
CA PRO A 6 -36.06 -23.88 -48.71
C PRO A 6 -34.96 -24.90 -48.36
N PRO A 7 -33.69 -24.56 -48.61
CA PRO A 7 -32.57 -25.44 -48.27
C PRO A 7 -32.53 -25.70 -46.74
N PRO A 8 -32.03 -26.86 -46.32
CA PRO A 8 -31.88 -27.18 -44.91
C PRO A 8 -30.91 -26.15 -44.31
N TYR A 9 -31.35 -25.49 -43.25
CA TYR A 9 -30.48 -24.62 -42.47
C TYR A 9 -29.29 -25.47 -42.01
N GLU A 10 -28.10 -25.16 -42.52
CA GLU A 10 -26.87 -25.69 -41.92
C GLU A 10 -26.83 -25.16 -40.49
N ALA A 11 -26.82 -26.07 -39.53
CA ALA A 11 -26.56 -25.75 -38.14
C ALA A 11 -25.16 -25.12 -38.10
N ALA A 12 -25.11 -23.78 -38.08
CA ALA A 12 -23.90 -23.06 -37.77
C ALA A 12 -23.45 -23.56 -36.40
N ASP A 13 -22.36 -24.32 -36.41
CA ASP A 13 -21.61 -24.74 -35.23
C ASP A 13 -21.04 -23.46 -34.61
N HIS A 14 -21.90 -22.77 -33.87
CA HIS A 14 -21.52 -21.68 -32.99
C HIS A 14 -20.79 -22.32 -31.81
N SER A 15 -19.56 -22.79 -32.04
CA SER A 15 -18.57 -22.89 -31.00
C SER A 15 -18.29 -21.45 -30.54
N TYR A 16 -19.19 -20.90 -29.71
CA TYR A 16 -18.96 -19.69 -28.97
C TYR A 16 -17.70 -19.94 -28.16
N SER A 17 -16.57 -19.48 -28.68
CA SER A 17 -15.35 -19.29 -27.91
C SER A 17 -15.75 -18.34 -26.79
N GLU A 18 -16.16 -18.89 -25.66
CA GLU A 18 -16.61 -18.16 -24.49
C GLU A 18 -15.49 -17.17 -24.15
N ALA A 19 -15.77 -15.88 -24.32
CA ALA A 19 -14.75 -14.86 -24.18
C ALA A 19 -14.07 -15.02 -22.81
N PRO A 20 -12.73 -14.98 -22.74
CA PRO A 20 -12.03 -15.24 -21.50
C PRO A 20 -12.52 -14.26 -20.42
N ARG A 21 -12.97 -14.81 -19.29
CA ARG A 21 -13.43 -14.01 -18.16
C ARG A 21 -12.24 -13.37 -17.46
N TYR A 22 -12.34 -12.08 -17.18
CA TYR A 22 -11.33 -11.31 -16.47
C TYR A 22 -11.83 -10.85 -15.10
N VAL A 23 -10.89 -10.67 -14.19
CA VAL A 23 -11.08 -9.96 -12.93
C VAL A 23 -10.33 -8.65 -13.04
N TYR A 24 -11.07 -7.54 -13.10
CA TYR A 24 -10.56 -6.18 -13.05
C TYR A 24 -10.25 -5.78 -11.61
N TYR A 25 -9.12 -5.10 -11.42
CA TYR A 25 -8.66 -4.67 -10.12
C TYR A 25 -7.96 -3.31 -10.18
N ARG A 26 -7.78 -2.68 -9.03
CA ARG A 26 -6.95 -1.49 -8.81
C ARG A 26 -5.97 -1.76 -7.69
N VAL A 27 -4.82 -1.11 -7.74
CA VAL A 27 -3.78 -1.26 -6.72
C VAL A 27 -3.52 0.08 -6.06
N TYR A 28 -3.43 0.09 -4.74
CA TYR A 28 -3.09 1.26 -3.94
C TYR A 28 -1.97 0.93 -2.98
N ALA A 29 -1.11 1.89 -2.70
CA ALA A 29 -0.33 1.96 -1.47
C ALA A 29 -1.17 2.63 -0.36
N LEU A 30 -0.58 2.84 0.81
CA LEU A 30 -1.27 3.47 1.95
C LEU A 30 -1.65 4.94 1.70
N ASP A 31 -0.97 5.62 0.79
CA ASP A 31 -1.09 7.05 0.55
C ASP A 31 -1.25 7.40 -0.94
N GLU A 32 -1.29 6.42 -1.83
CA GLU A 32 -1.44 6.67 -3.27
C GLU A 32 -2.03 5.50 -4.06
N MET A 33 -2.55 5.82 -5.23
CA MET A 33 -2.95 4.83 -6.24
C MET A 33 -1.73 4.47 -7.10
N LEU A 34 -1.51 3.18 -7.30
CA LEU A 34 -0.37 2.65 -8.06
C LEU A 34 -0.75 2.32 -9.50
N HIS A 35 0.26 2.30 -10.37
CA HIS A 35 0.06 1.79 -11.73
C HIS A 35 -0.09 0.27 -11.73
N CYS A 36 -1.06 -0.20 -12.51
CA CYS A 36 -1.22 -1.61 -12.82
C CYS A 36 -0.41 -1.94 -14.07
N THR A 37 0.27 -3.08 -14.02
CA THR A 37 1.17 -3.56 -15.08
C THR A 37 0.39 -4.08 -16.29
N ASN A 38 -0.80 -4.64 -16.03
CA ASN A 38 -1.58 -5.37 -17.03
C ASN A 38 -3.02 -4.87 -17.04
N GLY A 39 -3.38 -3.93 -17.92
CA GLY A 39 -4.69 -3.27 -17.82
C GLY A 39 -5.15 -2.52 -19.07
N PRO A 40 -6.46 -2.23 -19.21
CA PRO A 40 -6.96 -1.31 -20.23
C PRO A 40 -6.49 0.14 -20.02
N ASN A 41 -6.11 0.51 -18.80
CA ASN A 41 -5.50 1.81 -18.49
C ASN A 41 -4.49 1.65 -17.33
N PRO A 42 -3.66 2.67 -17.06
CA PRO A 42 -2.61 2.58 -16.04
C PRO A 42 -3.11 2.30 -14.62
N PHE A 43 -4.38 2.53 -14.29
CA PHE A 43 -4.89 2.42 -12.92
C PHE A 43 -5.84 1.24 -12.70
N ILE A 44 -6.19 0.52 -13.77
CA ILE A 44 -7.09 -0.62 -13.73
C ILE A 44 -6.36 -1.81 -14.34
N GLY A 45 -5.96 -2.74 -13.49
CA GLY A 45 -5.41 -4.02 -13.90
C GLY A 45 -6.49 -5.03 -14.26
N ARG A 46 -6.10 -6.10 -14.95
CA ARG A 46 -6.93 -7.28 -15.20
C ARG A 46 -6.09 -8.56 -15.21
N ILE A 47 -6.61 -9.60 -14.56
CA ILE A 47 -6.10 -10.97 -14.66
C ILE A 47 -7.20 -11.89 -15.21
N LYS A 48 -6.82 -13.00 -15.85
CA LYS A 48 -7.81 -14.01 -16.26
C LYS A 48 -8.38 -14.65 -14.99
N ALA A 49 -9.70 -14.82 -14.91
CA ALA A 49 -10.31 -15.46 -13.74
C ALA A 49 -9.79 -16.91 -13.56
N THR A 50 -9.44 -17.58 -14.66
CA THR A 50 -8.83 -18.92 -14.69
C THR A 50 -7.37 -18.96 -14.21
N SER A 51 -6.68 -17.82 -14.06
CA SER A 51 -5.32 -17.79 -13.49
C SER A 51 -5.31 -17.79 -11.96
N VAL A 52 -6.47 -17.66 -11.30
CA VAL A 52 -6.57 -17.75 -9.85
C VAL A 52 -6.73 -19.23 -9.47
N PRO A 53 -5.82 -19.81 -8.66
CA PRO A 53 -5.89 -21.22 -8.32
C PRO A 53 -7.08 -21.53 -7.40
N PRO A 54 -7.78 -22.67 -7.59
CA PRO A 54 -8.70 -23.19 -6.59
C PRO A 54 -8.00 -23.49 -5.24
N PRO A 55 -8.68 -23.36 -4.10
CA PRO A 55 -10.03 -22.85 -3.93
C PRO A 55 -10.09 -21.32 -4.13
N HIS A 56 -11.07 -20.83 -4.90
CA HIS A 56 -11.27 -19.39 -5.13
C HIS A 56 -11.70 -18.69 -3.84
N THR A 57 -10.70 -18.20 -3.11
CA THR A 57 -10.78 -17.47 -1.85
C THR A 57 -10.11 -16.12 -1.99
N ILE A 58 -10.33 -15.23 -1.01
CA ILE A 58 -9.62 -13.95 -0.96
C ILE A 58 -8.10 -14.17 -0.91
N ALA A 59 -7.62 -15.18 -0.17
CA ALA A 59 -6.20 -15.49 -0.10
C ALA A 59 -5.60 -15.87 -1.47
N SER A 60 -6.25 -16.75 -2.23
CA SER A 60 -5.77 -17.12 -3.58
C SER A 60 -5.83 -15.95 -4.56
N LEU A 61 -6.86 -15.10 -4.47
CA LEU A 61 -6.99 -13.93 -5.32
C LEU A 61 -5.91 -12.89 -5.02
N LYS A 62 -5.64 -12.60 -3.73
CA LYS A 62 -4.56 -11.68 -3.34
C LYS A 62 -3.21 -12.13 -3.87
N ARG A 63 -2.85 -13.42 -3.73
CA ARG A 63 -1.59 -13.95 -4.27
C ARG A 63 -1.50 -13.78 -5.78
N ALA A 64 -2.57 -14.08 -6.51
CA ALA A 64 -2.60 -13.91 -7.96
C ALA A 64 -2.42 -12.45 -8.38
N LEU A 65 -3.04 -11.50 -7.65
CA LEU A 65 -2.91 -10.07 -7.93
C LEU A 65 -1.51 -9.53 -7.57
N VAL A 66 -0.96 -9.91 -6.42
CA VAL A 66 0.41 -9.55 -6.02
C VAL A 66 1.41 -10.07 -7.05
N GLN A 67 1.27 -11.32 -7.48
CA GLN A 67 2.14 -11.90 -8.49
C GLN A 67 2.01 -11.16 -9.84
N ALA A 68 0.79 -10.82 -10.26
CA ALA A 68 0.55 -10.11 -11.52
C ALA A 68 1.14 -8.69 -11.54
N GLU A 69 1.34 -8.10 -10.37
CA GLU A 69 1.89 -6.75 -10.18
C GLU A 69 3.33 -6.75 -9.65
N GLU A 70 3.93 -7.92 -9.47
CA GLU A 70 5.30 -8.08 -8.96
C GLU A 70 5.54 -7.38 -7.62
N LEU A 71 4.51 -7.33 -6.76
CA LEU A 71 4.62 -6.68 -5.45
C LEU A 71 5.53 -7.47 -4.50
N PRO A 72 6.29 -6.79 -3.61
CA PRO A 72 7.24 -7.42 -2.69
C PRO A 72 6.54 -8.08 -1.47
N ASP A 73 5.50 -8.88 -1.73
CA ASP A 73 4.72 -9.62 -0.72
C ASP A 73 4.09 -10.89 -1.35
N PRO A 74 4.90 -11.90 -1.70
CA PRO A 74 4.40 -13.08 -2.42
C PRO A 74 3.33 -13.87 -1.63
N SER A 75 3.30 -13.74 -0.29
CA SER A 75 2.26 -14.37 0.53
C SER A 75 0.94 -13.61 0.52
N GLY A 76 0.98 -12.31 0.20
CA GLY A 76 -0.16 -11.41 0.23
C GLY A 76 -0.54 -11.01 1.66
N ASP A 77 0.34 -11.12 2.65
CA ASP A 77 -0.01 -10.82 4.04
C ASP A 77 0.01 -9.32 4.36
N LEU A 78 0.79 -8.54 3.60
CA LEU A 78 0.83 -7.08 3.64
C LEU A 78 -0.21 -6.45 2.71
N THR A 79 -1.18 -7.21 2.22
CA THR A 79 -2.26 -6.70 1.37
C THR A 79 -3.65 -6.90 1.97
N SER A 80 -4.50 -5.89 1.79
CA SER A 80 -5.93 -5.94 2.05
C SER A 80 -6.71 -5.86 0.76
N LEU A 81 -7.75 -6.69 0.61
CA LEU A 81 -8.62 -6.69 -0.55
C LEU A 81 -10.00 -6.13 -0.19
N PHE A 82 -10.49 -5.22 -1.01
CA PHE A 82 -11.79 -4.57 -0.87
C PHE A 82 -12.66 -4.90 -2.09
N LYS A 83 -13.97 -5.07 -1.86
CA LYS A 83 -14.91 -5.45 -2.93
C LYS A 83 -14.97 -4.40 -4.04
N THR A 84 -14.95 -3.12 -3.67
CA THR A 84 -15.01 -1.96 -4.54
C THR A 84 -14.18 -0.83 -3.94
N ARG A 85 -14.00 0.27 -4.69
CA ARG A 85 -13.27 1.47 -4.22
C ARG A 85 -13.92 2.17 -3.02
N ASP A 86 -15.23 2.05 -2.86
CA ASP A 86 -16.00 2.70 -1.80
C ASP A 86 -16.26 1.76 -0.61
N ALA A 87 -15.72 0.55 -0.64
CA ALA A 87 -15.92 -0.41 0.42
C ALA A 87 -15.23 0.04 1.71
N ARG A 88 -16.01 0.13 2.79
CA ARG A 88 -15.55 0.56 4.12
C ARG A 88 -14.81 -0.53 4.90
N LYS A 89 -14.89 -1.78 4.44
CA LYS A 89 -14.35 -2.94 5.14
C LYS A 89 -13.64 -3.87 4.17
N ALA A 90 -12.45 -4.32 4.56
CA ALA A 90 -11.71 -5.34 3.85
C ALA A 90 -12.43 -6.68 3.90
N MET A 91 -12.28 -7.46 2.84
CA MET A 91 -12.82 -8.82 2.74
C MET A 91 -12.01 -9.77 3.63
N ALA A 92 -12.68 -10.72 4.27
CA ALA A 92 -12.03 -11.68 5.14
C ALA A 92 -11.15 -12.67 4.34
N LYS A 93 -9.92 -12.95 4.81
CA LYS A 93 -8.94 -13.81 4.12
C LYS A 93 -9.47 -15.18 3.69
N GLY A 94 -10.34 -15.78 4.51
CA GLY A 94 -10.95 -17.10 4.26
C GLY A 94 -12.28 -17.06 3.48
N ALA A 95 -12.80 -15.89 3.13
CA ALA A 95 -14.05 -15.80 2.38
C ALA A 95 -13.87 -16.37 0.98
N ARG A 96 -14.85 -17.15 0.52
CA ARG A 96 -14.92 -17.60 -0.88
C ARG A 96 -15.28 -16.42 -1.77
N VAL A 97 -14.74 -16.42 -2.98
CA VAL A 97 -15.06 -15.43 -4.01
C VAL A 97 -15.56 -16.13 -5.26
N ASP A 98 -16.63 -15.59 -5.82
CA ASP A 98 -17.13 -16.01 -7.11
C ASP A 98 -16.59 -15.09 -8.21
N ILE A 99 -15.44 -15.47 -8.77
CA ILE A 99 -14.77 -14.77 -9.88
C ILE A 99 -15.06 -15.42 -11.24
N LEU A 100 -15.57 -16.65 -11.25
CA LEU A 100 -15.83 -17.41 -12.48
C LEU A 100 -17.25 -17.18 -13.01
N THR A 101 -18.22 -16.96 -12.12
CA THR A 101 -19.62 -16.71 -12.47
C THR A 101 -20.13 -15.39 -11.90
N GLY A 102 -19.49 -14.85 -10.85
CA GLY A 102 -19.95 -13.68 -10.11
C GLY A 102 -19.46 -12.33 -10.62
N GLU A 103 -20.06 -11.26 -10.09
CA GLU A 103 -19.83 -9.88 -10.53
C GLU A 103 -18.53 -9.25 -10.01
N LEU A 104 -17.80 -9.95 -9.13
CA LEU A 104 -16.63 -9.41 -8.45
C LEU A 104 -15.51 -9.09 -9.45
N GLY A 105 -15.22 -7.80 -9.64
CA GLY A 105 -14.25 -7.37 -10.64
C GLY A 105 -14.67 -7.72 -12.07
N ALA A 106 -15.97 -7.89 -12.36
CA ALA A 106 -16.41 -8.25 -13.72
C ALA A 106 -16.25 -7.10 -14.73
N THR A 107 -16.22 -5.85 -14.25
CA THR A 107 -16.04 -4.66 -15.07
C THR A 107 -15.00 -3.71 -14.46
N PRO A 108 -14.39 -2.81 -15.26
CA PRO A 108 -13.49 -1.76 -14.76
C PRO A 108 -14.11 -0.88 -13.66
N GLN A 109 -15.41 -0.63 -13.72
CA GLN A 109 -16.14 0.19 -12.73
C GLN A 109 -16.31 -0.56 -11.40
N MET A 110 -16.52 -1.88 -11.48
CA MET A 110 -16.68 -2.80 -10.34
C MET A 110 -15.35 -3.49 -9.97
N SER A 111 -14.22 -2.87 -10.31
CA SER A 111 -12.89 -3.40 -10.04
C SER A 111 -12.69 -3.66 -8.54
N VAL A 112 -12.12 -4.81 -8.19
CA VAL A 112 -11.68 -5.07 -6.83
C VAL A 112 -10.49 -4.18 -6.47
N VAL A 113 -10.33 -3.84 -5.20
CA VAL A 113 -9.25 -2.95 -4.79
C VAL A 113 -8.27 -3.67 -3.88
N LEU A 114 -7.02 -3.77 -4.33
CA LEU A 114 -5.89 -4.28 -3.56
C LEU A 114 -5.16 -3.10 -2.93
N VAL A 115 -5.09 -3.06 -1.60
CA VAL A 115 -4.32 -2.06 -0.86
C VAL A 115 -3.09 -2.73 -0.26
N PHE A 116 -1.92 -2.29 -0.69
CA PHE A 116 -0.63 -2.65 -0.15
C PHE A 116 -0.34 -1.82 1.10
N LEU A 117 -0.09 -2.49 2.23
CA LEU A 117 -0.03 -1.90 3.56
C LEU A 117 1.38 -1.55 4.03
N ALA A 118 2.41 -1.88 3.25
CA ALA A 118 3.77 -1.44 3.55
C ALA A 118 4.02 -0.06 2.91
N ASP A 119 4.76 0.79 3.60
CA ASP A 119 5.44 1.92 2.96
C ASP A 119 6.63 1.33 2.20
N PRO A 120 6.60 1.27 0.86
CA PRO A 120 7.72 0.72 0.14
C PRO A 120 8.91 1.69 0.25
N GLU A 121 10.09 1.18 0.61
CA GLU A 121 11.31 2.02 0.68
C GLU A 121 11.71 2.54 -0.71
N GLU A 122 11.34 1.80 -1.76
CA GLU A 122 11.46 2.24 -3.14
C GLU A 122 10.09 2.68 -3.70
N PRO A 123 10.05 3.70 -4.57
CA PRO A 123 8.80 4.12 -5.21
C PRO A 123 8.23 2.98 -6.07
N LEU A 124 7.22 2.27 -5.56
CA LEU A 124 6.43 1.34 -6.37
C LEU A 124 5.78 2.13 -7.49
N ARG A 125 6.09 1.79 -8.76
CA ARG A 125 5.48 2.29 -10.02
C ARG A 125 4.45 3.40 -9.80
N VAL A 126 4.96 4.57 -9.41
CA VAL A 126 4.13 5.69 -8.98
C VAL A 126 3.60 6.37 -10.23
N SER A 127 2.33 6.76 -10.18
CA SER A 127 1.81 7.61 -11.24
C SER A 127 2.37 9.02 -11.11
N ASP A 128 3.18 9.43 -12.07
CA ASP A 128 3.31 10.85 -12.38
C ASP A 128 1.92 11.30 -12.85
N ASN A 129 1.31 12.21 -12.08
CA ASN A 129 -0.12 12.53 -12.15
C ASN A 129 -0.49 13.38 -13.39
N ASP A 130 0.34 13.35 -14.44
CA ASP A 130 0.42 14.37 -15.49
C ASP A 130 -0.40 14.08 -16.75
N GLY A 131 -1.15 12.96 -16.80
CA GLY A 131 -1.72 12.47 -18.06
C GLY A 131 -3.12 11.87 -18.04
N VAL A 132 -3.95 12.12 -17.01
CA VAL A 132 -5.36 11.71 -17.09
C VAL A 132 -6.08 12.65 -18.05
N ASN A 133 -6.18 12.23 -19.31
CA ASN A 133 -6.99 12.90 -20.33
C ASN A 133 -8.43 13.05 -19.83
N SER A 134 -8.93 14.27 -19.98
CA SER A 134 -9.88 14.94 -19.09
C SER A 134 -11.36 14.72 -19.42
N ASP A 135 -11.71 13.59 -20.04
CA ASP A 135 -13.12 13.36 -20.43
C ASP A 135 -13.95 12.68 -19.34
N ASP A 136 -13.32 11.94 -18.42
CA ASP A 136 -13.98 11.46 -17.21
C ASP A 136 -13.65 12.42 -16.06
N GLU A 137 -14.60 13.32 -15.74
CA GLU A 137 -14.53 14.26 -14.61
C GLU A 137 -14.52 13.47 -13.29
N LEU A 138 -13.33 12.97 -12.90
CA LEU A 138 -13.17 12.21 -11.68
C LEU A 138 -13.56 13.09 -10.48
N PRO A 139 -14.33 12.55 -9.51
CA PRO A 139 -14.72 13.31 -8.33
C PRO A 139 -13.48 13.91 -7.65
N THR A 140 -13.50 15.21 -7.44
CA THR A 140 -12.40 15.96 -6.84
C THR A 140 -12.70 16.24 -5.37
N LEU A 141 -11.66 16.15 -4.53
CA LEU A 141 -11.71 16.50 -3.12
C LEU A 141 -10.90 17.77 -2.88
N TYR A 142 -11.57 18.82 -2.41
CA TYR A 142 -11.01 20.10 -2.04
C TYR A 142 -10.61 20.12 -0.57
N TYR A 143 -9.45 20.71 -0.27
CA TYR A 143 -8.94 20.83 1.09
C TYR A 143 -8.18 22.14 1.32
N ARG A 144 -8.19 22.65 2.55
CA ARG A 144 -7.39 23.80 2.99
C ARG A 144 -6.36 23.39 4.02
N LEU A 145 -5.15 23.92 3.89
CA LEU A 145 -4.06 23.70 4.81
C LEU A 145 -3.96 24.84 5.82
N TYR A 146 -3.81 24.50 7.10
CA TYR A 146 -3.54 25.43 8.17
C TYR A 146 -2.31 25.01 8.96
N ASN A 147 -1.47 25.97 9.28
CA ASN A 147 -0.36 25.84 10.21
C ASN A 147 -0.53 26.82 11.38
N ARG A 148 0.53 26.97 12.18
CA ARG A 148 0.50 27.84 13.37
C ARG A 148 0.34 29.32 13.06
N ALA A 149 0.75 29.76 11.88
CA ALA A 149 0.63 31.14 11.45
C ALA A 149 -0.72 31.43 10.77
N GLY A 150 -1.54 30.41 10.51
CA GLY A 150 -2.81 30.53 9.81
C GLY A 150 -2.84 29.66 8.55
N GLU A 151 -3.42 30.18 7.48
CA GLU A 151 -3.51 29.47 6.20
C GLU A 151 -2.11 29.21 5.60
N GLU A 152 -1.90 27.99 5.13
CA GLU A 152 -0.64 27.57 4.49
C GLU A 152 -0.85 27.32 3.00
N HIS A 153 0.13 27.73 2.18
CA HIS A 153 0.13 27.50 0.75
C HIS A 153 0.13 25.99 0.39
N SER A 154 -0.82 25.57 -0.45
CA SER A 154 -0.92 24.23 -1.02
C SER A 154 -0.12 24.14 -2.33
N VAL A 155 0.71 23.11 -2.47
CA VAL A 155 1.39 22.78 -3.73
C VAL A 155 0.39 22.36 -4.81
N CYS A 156 -0.73 21.77 -4.40
CA CYS A 156 -1.83 21.40 -5.29
C CYS A 156 -2.90 22.50 -5.43
N ALA A 157 -2.55 23.76 -5.17
CA ALA A 157 -3.42 24.90 -5.41
C ALA A 157 -3.71 25.03 -6.91
N PHE A 158 -4.97 25.27 -7.25
CA PHE A 158 -5.43 25.42 -8.64
C PHE A 158 -5.97 26.83 -8.94
N ASP A 159 -6.20 27.65 -7.90
CA ASP A 159 -6.52 29.07 -8.02
C ASP A 159 -5.45 29.89 -7.30
N MET A 160 -4.78 30.78 -8.04
CA MET A 160 -3.75 31.66 -7.48
C MET A 160 -4.30 32.66 -6.46
N ARG A 161 -5.61 32.93 -6.47
CA ARG A 161 -6.28 33.80 -5.50
C ARG A 161 -6.54 33.10 -4.17
N GLU A 162 -6.58 31.77 -4.18
CA GLU A 162 -6.78 30.94 -3.00
C GLU A 162 -5.61 29.96 -2.82
N PRO A 163 -4.39 30.44 -2.54
CA PRO A 163 -3.19 29.61 -2.52
C PRO A 163 -3.21 28.51 -1.46
N ALA A 164 -4.06 28.62 -0.44
CA ALA A 164 -4.21 27.60 0.60
C ALA A 164 -5.19 26.47 0.23
N LEU A 165 -5.96 26.64 -0.85
CA LEU A 165 -6.98 25.69 -1.29
C LEU A 165 -6.41 24.74 -2.33
N GLY A 166 -6.13 23.51 -1.87
CA GLY A 166 -5.68 22.41 -2.71
C GLY A 166 -6.83 21.54 -3.21
N ARG A 167 -6.53 20.73 -4.23
CA ARG A 167 -7.44 19.67 -4.71
C ARG A 167 -6.70 18.38 -5.04
N ILE A 168 -7.34 17.25 -4.77
CA ILE A 168 -6.88 15.91 -5.19
C ILE A 168 -8.01 15.11 -5.79
N TYR A 169 -7.69 14.14 -6.65
CA TYR A 169 -8.68 13.17 -7.13
C TYR A 169 -9.11 12.26 -5.98
N ARG A 170 -10.42 12.17 -5.75
CA ARG A 170 -11.00 11.33 -4.70
C ARG A 170 -10.65 9.86 -4.90
N ASP A 171 -10.60 9.40 -6.15
CA ASP A 171 -10.22 8.03 -6.49
C ASP A 171 -8.75 7.72 -6.24
N SER A 172 -7.90 8.72 -5.99
CA SER A 172 -6.51 8.50 -5.58
C SER A 172 -6.37 8.15 -4.09
N ILE A 173 -7.46 8.24 -3.31
CA ILE A 173 -7.47 7.91 -1.89
C ILE A 173 -7.83 6.42 -1.71
N PRO A 174 -6.98 5.63 -1.05
CA PRO A 174 -7.26 4.21 -0.85
C PRO A 174 -8.49 3.98 0.05
N PRO A 175 -9.26 2.89 -0.18
CA PRO A 175 -10.25 2.44 0.79
C PRO A 175 -9.57 2.08 2.13
N PRO A 176 -10.23 2.31 3.28
CA PRO A 176 -11.65 2.63 3.44
C PRO A 176 -11.99 4.14 3.38
N ARG A 177 -11.09 4.99 2.89
CA ARG A 177 -11.28 6.46 2.80
C ARG A 177 -11.66 7.09 4.15
N ASN A 178 -10.98 6.66 5.21
CA ASN A 178 -11.07 7.32 6.51
C ASN A 178 -10.16 8.56 6.57
N ALA A 179 -10.27 9.33 7.66
CA ALA A 179 -9.44 10.53 7.84
C ALA A 179 -7.94 10.20 7.69
N LEU A 180 -7.46 9.05 8.19
CA LEU A 180 -6.07 8.66 8.05
C LEU A 180 -5.62 8.51 6.58
N CYS A 181 -6.44 7.86 5.74
CA CYS A 181 -6.17 7.74 4.31
C CYS A 181 -6.14 9.11 3.61
N VAL A 182 -7.08 10.00 3.93
CA VAL A 182 -7.15 11.36 3.37
C VAL A 182 -5.91 12.16 3.77
N LYS A 183 -5.56 12.17 5.07
CA LYS A 183 -4.38 12.87 5.59
C LYS A 183 -3.09 12.40 4.94
N ARG A 184 -2.93 11.08 4.80
CA ARG A 184 -1.76 10.47 4.14
C ARG A 184 -1.66 10.91 2.69
N ARG A 185 -2.78 10.86 1.95
CA ARG A 185 -2.81 11.27 0.54
C ARG A 185 -2.45 12.75 0.39
N ILE A 186 -3.07 13.63 1.17
CA ILE A 186 -2.77 15.07 1.15
C ILE A 186 -1.31 15.32 1.50
N ALA A 187 -0.80 14.74 2.60
CA ALA A 187 0.60 14.89 3.00
C ALA A 187 1.59 14.44 1.91
N ARG A 188 1.26 13.37 1.18
CA ARG A 188 2.06 12.84 0.06
C ARG A 188 2.09 13.81 -1.12
N VAL A 189 0.92 14.25 -1.63
CA VAL A 189 0.87 15.16 -2.80
C VAL A 189 1.42 16.55 -2.50
N GLU A 190 1.32 16.99 -1.25
CA GLU A 190 1.90 18.26 -0.80
C GLU A 190 3.42 18.17 -0.62
N GLY A 191 3.99 16.97 -0.54
CA GLY A 191 5.39 16.77 -0.15
C GLY A 191 5.66 17.18 1.30
N LYS A 192 4.63 17.19 2.16
CA LYS A 192 4.69 17.67 3.55
C LYS A 192 4.29 16.57 4.53
N PRO A 193 5.24 15.72 4.97
CA PRO A 193 4.93 14.55 5.80
C PRO A 193 4.34 14.90 7.16
N ILE A 194 4.56 16.12 7.67
CA ILE A 194 4.00 16.59 8.93
C ILE A 194 2.46 16.58 8.94
N TYR A 195 1.80 16.72 7.78
CA TYR A 195 0.35 16.66 7.67
C TYR A 195 -0.24 15.27 7.89
N LYS A 196 0.58 14.20 7.94
CA LYS A 196 0.13 12.88 8.42
C LYS A 196 -0.38 12.97 9.88
N LEU A 197 0.17 13.91 10.65
CA LEU A 197 -0.17 14.18 12.05
C LEU A 197 -1.22 15.29 12.23
N ALA A 198 -1.71 15.90 11.14
CA ALA A 198 -2.71 16.96 11.22
C ALA A 198 -4.03 16.46 11.83
N ASP A 199 -4.77 17.40 12.40
CA ASP A 199 -6.18 17.23 12.70
C ASP A 199 -6.99 17.54 11.43
N LEU A 200 -7.95 16.66 11.11
CA LEU A 200 -8.80 16.78 9.93
C LEU A 200 -10.19 17.22 10.36
N PHE A 201 -10.72 18.29 9.79
CA PHE A 201 -12.08 18.78 10.03
C PHE A 201 -12.88 18.75 8.73
N THR A 202 -14.14 18.33 8.80
CA THR A 202 -15.03 18.22 7.63
C THR A 202 -15.86 19.47 7.38
N ASP A 203 -15.90 20.40 8.34
CA ASP A 203 -16.54 21.71 8.24
C ASP A 203 -15.74 22.75 9.06
N THR A 204 -15.73 23.99 8.59
CA THR A 204 -15.28 25.19 9.30
C THR A 204 -15.99 25.46 10.62
N LYS A 205 -17.20 24.90 10.80
CA LYS A 205 -18.04 25.14 11.98
C LYS A 205 -17.81 24.13 13.12
N THR A 206 -17.05 23.07 12.87
CA THR A 206 -16.84 22.01 13.87
C THR A 206 -15.54 22.25 14.62
N ASP A 207 -15.60 22.34 15.95
CA ASP A 207 -14.42 22.46 16.81
C ASP A 207 -13.77 21.11 17.14
N THR A 208 -14.39 20.00 16.71
CA THR A 208 -13.89 18.65 16.98
C THR A 208 -13.32 18.02 15.72
N PRO A 209 -12.08 17.52 15.75
CA PRO A 209 -11.49 16.83 14.60
C PRO A 209 -12.24 15.53 14.30
N HIS A 210 -12.31 15.20 13.03
CA HIS A 210 -12.86 13.94 12.54
C HIS A 210 -12.03 12.78 13.05
N SER A 211 -12.70 11.72 13.52
CA SER A 211 -12.02 10.55 14.06
C SER A 211 -11.08 9.92 13.00
N PRO A 212 -9.83 9.56 13.34
CA PRO A 212 -8.86 9.00 12.40
C PRO A 212 -9.36 7.76 11.64
N THR A 213 -10.21 6.95 12.29
CA THR A 213 -10.75 5.70 11.76
C THR A 213 -12.14 5.85 11.15
N ALA A 214 -12.81 6.99 11.36
CA ALA A 214 -14.11 7.26 10.77
C ALA A 214 -13.95 7.52 9.26
N VAL A 215 -14.86 6.93 8.48
CA VAL A 215 -14.95 7.17 7.04
C VAL A 215 -15.25 8.64 6.82
N VAL A 216 -14.54 9.27 5.89
CA VAL A 216 -14.88 10.60 5.41
C VAL A 216 -15.99 10.41 4.39
N ASP A 217 -17.19 10.87 4.74
CA ASP A 217 -18.35 10.71 3.87
C ASP A 217 -18.14 11.41 2.53
N ASP A 218 -18.83 10.88 1.53
CA ASP A 218 -18.73 11.27 0.13
C ASP A 218 -19.17 12.72 -0.11
N THR A 219 -19.83 13.33 0.85
CA THR A 219 -20.35 14.71 0.78
C THR A 219 -19.32 15.76 1.19
N HIS A 220 -18.27 15.39 1.93
CA HIS A 220 -17.29 16.33 2.47
C HIS A 220 -16.20 16.66 1.44
N GLY A 221 -15.83 17.93 1.34
CA GLY A 221 -14.77 18.37 0.44
C GLY A 221 -15.12 18.26 -1.05
N LEU A 222 -16.38 17.99 -1.43
CA LEU A 222 -16.78 17.98 -2.86
C LEU A 222 -16.99 19.39 -3.43
N LEU A 223 -17.30 20.35 -2.57
CA LEU A 223 -17.59 21.71 -2.96
C LEU A 223 -16.43 22.62 -2.57
N LEU A 224 -16.14 23.58 -3.46
CA LEU A 224 -15.11 24.60 -3.25
C LEU A 224 -15.33 25.37 -1.94
N GLU A 225 -16.59 25.68 -1.64
CA GLU A 225 -17.00 26.45 -0.47
C GLU A 225 -17.03 25.63 0.82
N LYS A 226 -16.90 24.31 0.71
CA LYS A 226 -16.89 23.37 1.85
C LYS A 226 -15.71 22.40 1.77
N PRO A 227 -14.46 22.89 1.76
CA PRO A 227 -13.29 22.05 1.72
C PRO A 227 -13.09 21.34 3.05
N ILE A 228 -12.36 20.23 3.02
CA ILE A 228 -11.82 19.60 4.24
C ILE A 228 -10.70 20.48 4.78
N LEU A 229 -10.61 20.65 6.09
CA LEU A 229 -9.56 21.45 6.73
C LEU A 229 -8.51 20.54 7.36
N MET A 230 -7.26 20.82 7.07
CA MET A 230 -6.09 20.11 7.59
C MET A 230 -5.31 21.07 8.49
N VAL A 231 -5.45 20.91 9.80
CA VAL A 231 -4.84 21.81 10.78
C VAL A 231 -3.67 21.10 11.46
N LEU A 232 -2.47 21.64 11.32
CA LEU A 232 -1.33 21.11 12.07
C LEU A 232 -1.55 21.35 13.57
N PRO A 233 -1.42 20.32 14.41
CA PRO A 233 -1.57 20.51 15.84
C PRO A 233 -0.54 21.52 16.33
N GLU A 234 -0.95 22.36 17.28
CA GLU A 234 0.00 23.14 18.07
C GLU A 234 1.05 22.17 18.62
N CYS A 235 2.32 22.58 18.58
CA CYS A 235 3.46 21.80 19.07
C CYS A 235 3.05 21.16 20.39
N ARG A 236 2.72 19.87 20.42
CA ARG A 236 2.66 19.17 21.70
C ARG A 236 4.12 18.97 22.06
N PRO A 237 4.67 19.69 23.07
CA PRO A 237 6.04 19.44 23.51
C PRO A 237 6.13 17.95 23.87
N GLY A 238 6.72 17.14 22.99
CA GLY A 238 6.73 15.67 23.10
C GLY A 238 6.63 14.91 21.78
N LEU A 239 6.05 15.46 20.70
CA LEU A 239 6.00 14.76 19.40
C LEU A 239 7.32 14.82 18.63
N TYR A 240 8.10 15.88 18.80
CA TYR A 240 9.41 16.07 18.15
C TYR A 240 10.58 15.53 18.98
N ASN A 241 10.31 15.11 20.22
CA ASN A 241 11.30 14.56 21.16
C ASN A 241 11.03 13.08 21.49
N GLN A 242 10.26 12.36 20.67
CA GLN A 242 10.17 10.92 20.88
C GLN A 242 11.55 10.31 20.60
N PRO A 243 12.16 9.60 21.56
CA PRO A 243 13.43 8.93 21.33
C PRO A 243 13.22 7.95 20.19
N VAL A 244 13.88 8.18 19.06
CA VAL A 244 13.96 7.19 17.99
C VAL A 244 14.82 6.05 18.53
N LEU A 245 14.25 4.85 18.62
CA LEU A 245 15.01 3.65 18.97
C LEU A 245 15.96 3.36 17.81
N VAL A 246 17.23 3.77 17.97
CA VAL A 246 18.28 3.40 17.03
C VAL A 246 18.66 1.95 17.32
N VAL A 247 18.12 1.02 16.53
CA VAL A 247 18.56 -0.38 16.54
C VAL A 247 19.83 -0.46 15.68
N ALA A 248 20.98 -0.40 16.33
CA ALA A 248 22.24 -0.69 15.67
C ALA A 248 22.27 -2.18 15.28
N LEU A 249 22.18 -2.48 13.98
CA LEU A 249 22.48 -3.82 13.49
C LEU A 249 24.00 -4.04 13.58
N PRO A 250 24.46 -5.25 13.97
CA PRO A 250 25.89 -5.55 14.01
C PRO A 250 26.47 -5.39 12.60
N SER A 251 27.40 -4.46 12.44
CA SER A 251 28.15 -4.26 11.20
C SER A 251 29.06 -5.47 10.95
N GLU A 252 29.09 -5.96 9.71
CA GLU A 252 30.09 -6.91 9.22
C GLU A 252 31.52 -6.47 9.62
N PRO A 253 32.39 -7.39 10.05
CA PRO A 253 33.74 -7.06 10.49
C PRO A 253 34.59 -6.58 9.30
N GLY A 254 34.69 -5.26 9.10
CA GLY A 254 35.57 -4.72 8.05
C GLY A 254 35.57 -3.22 7.80
N ASN A 255 34.62 -2.43 8.33
CA ASN A 255 34.53 -1.01 8.00
C ASN A 255 34.48 -0.12 9.26
N THR A 256 35.61 0.50 9.62
CA THR A 256 35.80 1.28 10.85
C THR A 256 35.78 2.79 10.58
N ALA A 257 34.61 3.35 10.27
CA ALA A 257 34.38 4.78 10.46
C ALA A 257 34.00 5.04 11.93
N ARG A 258 35.01 5.22 12.78
CA ARG A 258 34.92 5.23 14.26
C ARG A 258 34.40 6.54 14.89
N TRP A 259 33.89 7.50 14.10
CA TRP A 259 33.65 8.86 14.59
C TRP A 259 32.23 9.15 15.08
N LEU A 260 31.27 8.23 14.91
CA LEU A 260 29.92 8.33 15.49
C LEU A 260 29.37 6.93 15.79
N SER A 261 29.92 6.25 16.80
CA SER A 261 29.37 4.95 17.25
C SER A 261 28.42 5.20 18.43
N PRO A 262 27.12 5.45 18.21
CA PRO A 262 26.17 5.53 19.31
C PRO A 262 26.16 4.19 20.05
N SER A 263 26.23 4.24 21.37
CA SER A 263 26.14 3.08 22.24
C SER A 263 24.67 2.77 22.57
N PRO A 264 24.32 1.51 22.83
CA PRO A 264 22.98 1.16 23.32
C PRO A 264 22.64 1.98 24.58
N GLY A 265 21.61 2.81 24.51
CA GLY A 265 21.20 3.73 25.59
C GLY A 265 21.46 5.22 25.31
N ASP A 266 22.20 5.55 24.25
CA ASP A 266 22.43 6.95 23.87
C ASP A 266 21.13 7.59 23.32
N THR A 267 20.81 8.78 23.82
CA THR A 267 19.68 9.57 23.31
C THR A 267 20.20 10.56 22.27
N LEU A 268 19.90 10.32 20.99
CA LEU A 268 20.27 11.25 19.92
C LEU A 268 19.18 12.31 19.76
N LEU A 269 19.53 13.56 20.04
CA LEU A 269 18.72 14.73 19.70
C LEU A 269 18.97 15.06 18.23
N THR A 270 17.96 14.89 17.39
CA THR A 270 17.98 15.44 16.03
C THR A 270 17.38 16.85 16.07
N ASP A 271 17.85 17.74 15.20
CA ASP A 271 17.34 19.11 15.06
C ASP A 271 15.98 19.17 14.32
N GLY A 272 15.32 18.03 14.14
CA GLY A 272 14.02 17.93 13.48
C GLY A 272 14.09 18.05 11.95
N VAL A 273 15.28 18.06 11.35
CA VAL A 273 15.42 18.02 9.89
C VAL A 273 15.33 16.56 9.43
N ALA A 274 14.26 16.22 8.71
CA ALA A 274 14.13 14.93 8.04
C ALA A 274 15.22 14.83 6.95
N GLN A 275 16.32 14.12 7.22
CA GLN A 275 17.28 13.77 6.19
C GLN A 275 16.85 12.47 5.51
N SER A 276 16.58 12.53 4.20
CA SER A 276 16.52 11.35 3.34
C SER A 276 17.94 10.80 3.21
N MET A 277 18.16 9.59 3.71
CA MET A 277 19.47 8.93 3.62
C MET A 277 19.65 8.39 2.19
N VAL A 278 20.27 9.17 1.30
CA VAL A 278 20.68 8.70 -0.03
C VAL A 278 21.97 7.89 0.12
N SER A 279 21.85 6.57 -0.02
CA SER A 279 22.97 5.66 -0.18
C SER A 279 23.63 5.92 -1.55
N LEU A 280 24.76 6.63 -1.56
CA LEU A 280 25.62 6.74 -2.74
C LEU A 280 26.63 5.58 -2.72
N SER A 281 26.35 4.50 -3.46
CA SER A 281 27.36 3.52 -3.80
C SER A 281 28.25 4.06 -4.93
N MET A 282 29.51 4.37 -4.64
CA MET A 282 30.50 4.65 -5.68
C MET A 282 31.03 3.36 -6.32
N PRO A 283 31.30 3.34 -7.64
CA PRO A 283 31.80 2.16 -8.34
C PRO A 283 33.29 1.94 -8.07
N CYS A 284 33.65 0.67 -7.86
CA CYS A 284 35.02 0.19 -7.73
C CYS A 284 35.86 0.47 -8.99
N VAL A 285 37.00 1.14 -8.82
CA VAL A 285 38.09 1.17 -9.81
C VAL A 285 39.10 0.09 -9.42
N GLY A 286 39.28 -0.87 -10.32
CA GLY A 286 39.99 -2.12 -10.05
C GLY A 286 41.52 -2.05 -10.05
N GLN A 287 42.11 -3.19 -9.68
CA GLN A 287 43.44 -3.61 -10.13
C GLN A 287 43.56 -5.13 -10.08
N CYS A 288 44.02 -5.70 -11.20
CA CYS A 288 44.31 -7.11 -11.40
C CYS A 288 45.61 -7.51 -10.69
N ALA A 289 45.65 -8.71 -10.09
CA ALA A 289 46.87 -9.46 -9.77
C ALA A 289 46.55 -10.97 -9.67
N PRO A 290 47.53 -11.87 -9.87
CA PRO A 290 47.33 -13.16 -10.53
C PRO A 290 47.01 -14.34 -9.60
N MET A 291 46.48 -15.39 -10.22
CA MET A 291 46.18 -16.71 -9.62
C MET A 291 47.39 -17.32 -8.90
N LEU A 292 47.16 -17.72 -7.65
CA LEU A 292 48.01 -18.66 -6.90
C LEU A 292 47.30 -20.02 -6.76
N PRO A 293 48.04 -21.13 -6.60
CA PRO A 293 47.50 -22.47 -6.68
C PRO A 293 46.73 -22.89 -5.42
N ILE A 294 45.70 -23.71 -5.63
CA ILE A 294 44.85 -24.32 -4.61
C ILE A 294 45.69 -25.27 -3.73
N PRO A 295 45.71 -25.12 -2.40
CA PRO A 295 46.25 -26.13 -1.51
C PRO A 295 45.21 -27.24 -1.27
N SER A 296 45.70 -28.48 -1.27
CA SER A 296 44.95 -29.72 -1.01
C SER A 296 44.34 -29.76 0.40
N PRO A 297 43.22 -30.50 0.59
CA PRO A 297 42.55 -30.59 1.89
C PRO A 297 43.35 -31.44 2.89
N PRO A 298 43.39 -31.05 4.19
CA PRO A 298 43.98 -31.87 5.24
C PRO A 298 43.06 -33.06 5.63
N PRO A 299 43.63 -34.13 6.20
CA PRO A 299 42.91 -35.36 6.51
C PRO A 299 41.94 -35.21 7.69
N SER A 300 40.84 -35.95 7.59
CA SER A 300 39.72 -36.03 8.52
C SER A 300 40.15 -36.39 9.95
N LEU A 301 39.92 -35.48 10.90
CA LEU A 301 40.03 -35.75 12.33
C LEU A 301 38.64 -36.08 12.90
N HIS A 302 38.49 -37.33 13.31
CA HIS A 302 37.39 -37.85 14.11
C HIS A 302 37.42 -37.19 15.51
N PHE A 303 36.31 -36.58 15.93
CA PHE A 303 36.05 -36.27 17.34
C PHE A 303 34.66 -36.80 17.76
N PRO A 304 34.52 -37.26 19.02
CA PRO A 304 33.32 -37.95 19.50
C PRO A 304 32.21 -36.97 19.93
N TYR A 305 30.96 -37.40 19.70
CA TYR A 305 29.74 -36.75 20.19
C TYR A 305 29.64 -36.73 21.72
N PRO A 306 29.10 -35.65 22.31
CA PRO A 306 28.46 -35.72 23.62
C PRO A 306 26.94 -35.50 23.52
N GLY A 307 26.21 -36.44 24.12
CA GLY A 307 25.13 -36.16 25.09
C GLY A 307 23.87 -35.44 24.62
N VAL A 308 22.84 -36.23 24.29
CA VAL A 308 21.44 -35.80 24.23
C VAL A 308 20.92 -35.53 25.65
N LEU A 309 20.45 -34.31 25.92
CA LEU A 309 19.66 -33.98 27.11
C LEU A 309 18.18 -33.86 26.72
N SER A 310 17.38 -34.80 27.21
CA SER A 310 15.91 -34.75 27.17
C SER A 310 15.39 -33.72 28.17
N ILE A 311 14.53 -32.81 27.72
CA ILE A 311 13.73 -31.93 28.59
C ILE A 311 12.29 -32.43 28.53
N THR A 312 11.82 -32.98 29.65
CA THR A 312 10.42 -33.33 29.92
C THR A 312 9.64 -32.06 30.29
N SER A 313 8.63 -31.73 29.50
CA SER A 313 7.66 -30.66 29.80
C SER A 313 6.64 -31.13 30.83
N ALA A 314 6.57 -30.45 31.97
CA ALA A 314 5.57 -30.64 32.99
C ALA A 314 4.21 -30.08 32.56
N SER A 315 3.18 -30.92 32.67
CA SER A 315 1.77 -30.61 32.47
C SER A 315 1.19 -29.96 33.73
N THR A 316 0.83 -28.69 33.67
CA THR A 316 0.03 -28.01 34.71
C THR A 316 -1.46 -28.25 34.45
N SER A 317 -2.11 -28.92 35.40
CA SER A 317 -3.56 -29.11 35.50
C SER A 317 -4.27 -27.83 35.96
N PRO A 318 -5.50 -27.56 35.51
CA PRO A 318 -6.31 -26.46 36.01
C PRO A 318 -7.09 -26.85 37.29
N THR A 319 -7.06 -25.95 38.28
CA THR A 319 -7.87 -25.97 39.50
C THR A 319 -9.33 -25.60 39.21
N PRO A 320 -10.31 -26.23 39.89
CA PRO A 320 -11.73 -25.89 39.75
C PRO A 320 -12.11 -24.67 40.60
N SER A 321 -12.96 -23.82 40.03
CA SER A 321 -13.66 -22.71 40.69
C SER A 321 -14.78 -23.21 41.62
N PRO A 322 -14.99 -22.56 42.78
CA PRO A 322 -16.08 -22.92 43.69
C PRO A 322 -17.41 -22.26 43.27
N SER A 323 -18.46 -23.06 43.37
CA SER A 323 -19.87 -22.67 43.30
C SER A 323 -20.33 -22.02 44.61
N SER A 324 -20.92 -20.83 44.52
CA SER A 324 -22.07 -20.32 45.31
C SER A 324 -22.55 -19.03 44.68
#